data_AF-A0A319D0P3-F1
#
_entry.id   AF-A0A319D0P3-F1
#
_cell.length_a   1.000
_cell.length_b   1.000
_cell.length_c   1.000
_cell.angle_alpha   90.00
_cell.angle_beta   90.00
_cell.angle_gamma   90.00
#
_symmetry.space_group_name_H-M   'P 1'
#
loop_
_entity.id
_entity.type
_entity.pdbx_description
1 polymer ?
#
loop_
_entity_poly.entity_id
_entity_poly.type
_entity_poly.pdbx_seq_one_letter_code
_entity_poly.pdbx_strand_id
1 'polypeptide(L)'
;LRYDNCPLIMDYLADIQIGSGARQDKVDHVWSNILSNYFPQPHYAVEREYYLADNTRRKANVCVTDRRANNPHKVIVVEAKRPSSTDPTPRQWRKARRQLQDNMLQSRAAAGKVQTMNGVPGTNILNLSTNILQIDGILRARENAIRALGNNY
;
A
#
# COMPACT_ATOMS: atom_id res chain seq x y z
N LEU A 1 -10.05 13.27 2.97
CA LEU A 1 -9.14 14.35 3.43
C LEU A 1 -7.70 13.93 3.13
N ARG A 2 -6.73 14.84 2.99
CA ARG A 2 -5.32 14.45 2.78
C ARG A 2 -4.77 13.89 4.10
N TYR A 3 -3.94 12.85 4.04
CA TYR A 3 -3.54 12.10 5.25
C TYR A 3 -2.68 12.92 6.23
N ASP A 4 -1.96 13.91 5.74
CA ASP A 4 -1.10 14.81 6.52
C ASP A 4 -1.90 15.85 7.33
N ASN A 5 -3.20 15.95 7.08
CA ASN A 5 -4.11 16.70 7.96
C ASN A 5 -4.48 15.90 9.22
N CYS A 6 -4.06 14.64 9.35
CA CYS A 6 -4.28 13.83 10.54
C CYS A 6 -3.01 13.84 11.42
N PRO A 7 -3.03 14.49 12.60
CA PRO A 7 -1.86 14.57 13.48
C PRO A 7 -1.30 13.19 13.85
N LEU A 8 -2.17 12.21 14.12
CA LEU A 8 -1.75 10.86 14.47
C LEU A 8 -0.97 10.18 13.32
N ILE A 9 -1.38 10.38 12.06
CA ILE A 9 -0.63 9.85 10.91
C ILE A 9 0.74 10.53 10.82
N MET A 10 0.81 11.82 11.12
CA MET A 10 2.07 12.57 11.12
C MET A 10 3.02 12.13 12.25
N ASP A 11 2.51 11.81 13.43
CA ASP A 11 3.31 11.25 14.54
C ASP A 11 3.93 9.91 14.13
N TYR A 12 3.12 9.02 13.54
CA TYR A 12 3.59 7.75 12.99
C TYR A 12 4.65 7.93 11.90
N LEU A 13 4.54 8.96 11.07
CA LEU A 13 5.51 9.28 10.03
C LEU A 13 6.84 9.80 10.60
N ALA A 14 6.81 10.59 11.66
CA ALA A 14 8.01 11.02 12.37
C ALA A 14 8.77 9.83 12.99
N ASP A 15 8.04 8.79 13.41
CA ASP A 15 8.58 7.60 14.05
C ASP A 15 9.31 6.62 13.12
N ILE A 16 9.13 6.73 11.79
CA ILE A 16 9.68 5.78 10.81
C ILE A 16 10.77 6.38 9.91
N GLN A 17 11.37 7.50 10.32
CA GLN A 17 12.45 8.16 9.60
C GLN A 17 13.71 7.29 9.49
N ILE A 18 14.60 7.61 8.56
CA ILE A 18 15.89 6.94 8.40
C ILE A 18 16.69 7.06 9.69
N GLY A 19 17.35 5.97 10.10
CA GLY A 19 18.08 5.94 11.37
C GLY A 19 17.22 5.74 12.61
N SER A 20 15.89 5.79 12.52
CA SER A 20 14.99 5.57 13.68
C SER A 20 15.07 4.16 14.28
N GLY A 21 15.55 3.19 13.50
CA GLY A 21 15.53 1.78 13.90
C GLY A 21 14.12 1.18 13.99
N ALA A 22 13.10 1.88 13.49
CA ALA A 22 11.71 1.48 13.63
C ALA A 22 11.46 0.04 13.17
N ARG A 23 10.57 -0.63 13.91
CA ARG A 23 10.16 -2.00 13.63
C ARG A 23 9.11 -1.99 12.50
N GLN A 24 8.95 -3.15 11.85
CA GLN A 24 8.07 -3.30 10.68
C GLN A 24 6.61 -3.01 11.01
N ASP A 25 6.17 -3.37 12.21
CA ASP A 25 4.83 -3.10 12.74
C ASP A 25 4.46 -1.62 12.70
N LYS A 26 5.38 -0.72 13.09
CA LYS A 26 5.18 0.75 13.00
C LYS A 26 5.03 1.21 11.55
N VAL A 27 5.87 0.70 10.64
CA VAL A 27 5.78 1.03 9.20
C VAL A 27 4.44 0.57 8.63
N ASP A 28 4.01 -0.64 9.00
CA ASP A 28 2.72 -1.18 8.56
C ASP A 28 1.54 -0.38 9.14
N HIS A 29 1.61 0.09 10.40
CA HIS A 29 0.58 0.97 10.99
C HIS A 29 0.44 2.28 10.23
N VAL A 30 1.56 2.92 9.86
CA VAL A 30 1.55 4.15 9.05
C VAL A 30 0.77 3.93 7.75
N TRP A 31 1.09 2.85 7.03
CA TRP A 31 0.42 2.52 5.77
C TRP A 31 -1.05 2.17 5.96
N SER A 32 -1.39 1.39 6.99
CA SER A 32 -2.79 1.08 7.28
C SER A 32 -3.60 2.35 7.57
N ASN A 33 -3.05 3.31 8.31
CA ASN A 33 -3.74 4.57 8.62
C ASN A 33 -3.87 5.47 7.40
N ILE A 34 -2.81 5.61 6.59
CA ILE A 34 -2.86 6.37 5.33
C ILE A 34 -3.92 5.77 4.40
N LEU A 35 -3.89 4.45 4.18
CA LEU A 35 -4.85 3.80 3.28
C LEU A 35 -6.28 3.90 3.82
N SER A 36 -6.51 3.72 5.12
CA SER A 36 -7.85 3.87 5.72
C SER A 36 -8.42 5.28 5.54
N ASN A 37 -7.56 6.30 5.50
CA ASN A 37 -7.98 7.68 5.24
C ASN A 37 -8.44 7.92 3.79
N TYR A 38 -7.91 7.17 2.80
CA TYR A 38 -8.34 7.27 1.39
C TYR A 38 -9.39 6.24 0.98
N PHE A 39 -9.44 5.10 1.67
CA PHE A 39 -10.31 3.98 1.37
C PHE A 39 -11.20 3.67 2.58
N PRO A 40 -12.13 4.58 2.93
CA PRO A 40 -12.98 4.39 4.09
C PRO A 40 -14.03 3.30 3.85
N GLN A 41 -14.47 2.67 4.94
CA GLN A 41 -15.63 1.79 4.96
C GLN A 41 -16.92 2.50 4.48
N PRO A 42 -17.94 1.76 4.01
CA PRO A 42 -18.07 0.28 4.01
C PRO A 42 -17.54 -0.42 2.75
N HIS A 43 -17.10 0.32 1.74
CA HIS A 43 -16.74 -0.26 0.44
C HIS A 43 -15.37 -0.94 0.41
N TYR A 44 -14.49 -0.58 1.35
CA TYR A 44 -13.13 -1.05 1.39
C TYR A 44 -12.77 -1.65 2.75
N ALA A 45 -11.87 -2.63 2.72
CA ALA A 45 -11.18 -3.14 3.88
C ALA A 45 -9.67 -2.91 3.72
N VAL A 46 -9.01 -2.45 4.78
CA VAL A 46 -7.54 -2.35 4.85
C VAL A 46 -7.05 -3.52 5.69
N GLU A 47 -6.21 -4.36 5.10
CA GLU A 47 -5.83 -5.66 5.67
C GLU A 47 -4.32 -5.77 5.80
N ARG A 48 -3.84 -6.27 6.95
CA ARG A 48 -2.42 -6.54 7.21
C ARG A 48 -2.09 -7.99 6.89
N GLU A 49 -0.86 -8.25 6.44
CA GLU A 49 -0.33 -9.61 6.28
C GLU A 49 -1.16 -10.56 5.38
N TYR A 50 -1.87 -9.99 4.41
CA TYR A 50 -2.80 -10.76 3.60
C TYR A 50 -2.08 -11.67 2.59
N TYR A 51 -2.51 -12.93 2.50
CA TYR A 51 -1.97 -13.89 1.54
C TYR A 51 -2.31 -13.49 0.10
N LEU A 52 -1.29 -13.38 -0.74
CA LEU A 52 -1.47 -12.88 -2.10
C LEU A 52 -2.31 -13.83 -2.96
N ALA A 53 -2.25 -15.13 -2.68
CA ALA A 53 -3.08 -16.19 -3.25
C ALA A 53 -3.20 -17.36 -2.24
N ASP A 54 -4.23 -18.21 -2.41
CA ASP A 54 -4.51 -19.33 -1.49
C ASP A 54 -3.39 -20.39 -1.47
N ASN A 55 -2.60 -20.48 -2.54
CA ASN A 55 -1.53 -21.46 -2.70
C ASN A 55 -0.13 -20.90 -2.42
N THR A 56 0.01 -19.68 -1.88
CA THR A 56 1.31 -19.08 -1.57
C THR A 56 1.41 -18.65 -0.11
N ARG A 57 2.60 -18.83 0.47
CA ARG A 57 2.94 -18.28 1.79
C ARG A 57 3.36 -16.81 1.73
N ARG A 58 3.39 -16.21 0.53
CA ARG A 58 3.76 -14.80 0.36
C ARG A 58 2.60 -13.90 0.79
N LYS A 59 2.93 -12.96 1.67
CA LYS A 59 2.01 -11.98 2.23
C LYS A 59 2.42 -10.58 1.80
N ALA A 60 1.44 -9.73 1.52
CA ALA A 60 1.67 -8.28 1.50
C ALA A 60 1.87 -7.78 2.93
N ASN A 61 2.53 -6.64 3.11
CA ASN A 61 2.51 -5.97 4.41
C ASN A 61 1.12 -5.42 4.71
N VAL A 62 0.59 -4.64 3.76
CA VAL A 62 -0.75 -4.04 3.83
C VAL A 62 -1.41 -4.10 2.45
N CYS A 63 -2.70 -4.37 2.37
CA CYS A 63 -3.48 -4.25 1.14
C CYS A 63 -4.82 -3.53 1.38
N VAL A 64 -5.39 -3.02 0.29
CA VAL A 64 -6.79 -2.58 0.25
C VAL A 64 -7.57 -3.59 -0.58
N THR A 65 -8.67 -4.06 0.01
CA THR A 65 -9.61 -4.98 -0.61
C THR A 65 -10.93 -4.27 -0.84
N ASP A 66 -11.53 -4.51 -1.99
CA ASP A 66 -12.87 -4.06 -2.38
C ASP A 66 -13.74 -5.31 -2.62
N ARG A 67 -15.06 -5.22 -2.44
CA ARG A 67 -15.99 -6.31 -2.76
C ARG A 67 -16.64 -6.04 -4.10
N ARG A 68 -16.38 -6.90 -5.09
CA ARG A 68 -17.01 -6.81 -6.43
C ARG A 68 -17.64 -8.13 -6.81
N ALA A 69 -18.84 -8.08 -7.38
CA ALA A 69 -19.59 -9.28 -7.76
C ALA A 69 -19.60 -10.35 -6.66
N ASN A 70 -19.77 -9.93 -5.40
CA ASN A 70 -19.72 -10.74 -4.17
C ASN A 70 -18.37 -11.39 -3.78
N ASN A 71 -17.29 -11.13 -4.51
CA ASN A 71 -15.96 -11.64 -4.18
C ASN A 71 -15.04 -10.53 -3.64
N PRO A 72 -14.14 -10.84 -2.69
CA PRO A 72 -13.09 -9.91 -2.26
C PRO A 72 -12.00 -9.79 -3.32
N HIS A 73 -11.65 -8.55 -3.68
CA HIS A 73 -10.63 -8.23 -4.68
C HIS A 73 -9.58 -7.27 -4.13
N LYS A 74 -8.31 -7.63 -4.29
CA LYS A 74 -7.17 -6.77 -3.89
C LYS A 74 -6.98 -5.67 -4.92
N VAL A 75 -7.16 -4.41 -4.51
CA VAL A 75 -7.04 -3.25 -5.42
C VAL A 75 -5.74 -2.48 -5.20
N ILE A 76 -5.16 -2.53 -4.00
CA ILE A 76 -3.85 -1.95 -3.67
C ILE A 76 -3.03 -2.95 -2.88
N VAL A 77 -1.75 -3.08 -3.22
CA VAL A 77 -0.78 -3.90 -2.48
C VAL A 77 0.40 -3.02 -2.10
N VAL A 78 0.73 -2.99 -0.81
CA VAL A 78 1.87 -2.26 -0.26
C VAL A 78 2.92 -3.26 0.22
N GLU A 79 4.13 -3.12 -0.33
CA GLU A 79 5.33 -3.81 0.16
C GLU A 79 6.22 -2.76 0.84
N ALA A 80 6.19 -2.76 2.17
CA ALA A 80 6.88 -1.79 3.00
C ALA A 80 8.10 -2.40 3.70
N LYS A 81 9.20 -1.65 3.77
CA LYS A 81 10.43 -2.10 4.44
C LYS A 81 10.76 -1.18 5.60
N ARG A 82 11.29 -1.78 6.66
CA ARG A 82 11.85 -1.07 7.81
C ARG A 82 12.87 -0.01 7.37
N PRO A 83 12.91 1.16 8.03
CA PRO A 83 13.96 2.13 7.80
C PRO A 83 15.32 1.53 8.17
N SER A 84 16.29 1.67 7.27
CA SER A 84 17.69 1.36 7.53
C SER A 84 18.37 2.51 8.30
N SER A 85 19.58 2.24 8.82
CA SER A 85 20.42 3.27 9.44
C SER A 85 20.86 4.35 8.44
N THR A 86 20.90 4.03 7.16
CA THR A 86 21.29 4.92 6.06
C THR A 86 20.22 4.93 4.98
N ASP A 87 20.35 5.86 4.03
CA ASP A 87 19.59 5.80 2.79
C ASP A 87 19.74 4.45 2.07
N PRO A 88 18.66 3.89 1.51
CA PRO A 88 18.72 2.66 0.74
C PRO A 88 19.46 2.89 -0.56
N THR A 89 20.31 1.93 -0.87
CA THR A 89 21.03 1.87 -2.13
C THR A 89 20.08 1.62 -3.31
N PRO A 90 20.46 2.01 -4.54
CA PRO A 90 19.73 1.65 -5.76
C PRO A 90 19.47 0.14 -5.92
N ARG A 91 20.34 -0.72 -5.37
CA ARG A 91 20.16 -2.17 -5.39
C ARG A 91 19.02 -2.60 -4.45
N GLN A 92 18.95 -2.06 -3.24
CA GLN A 92 17.84 -2.31 -2.31
C GLN A 92 16.52 -1.84 -2.92
N TRP A 93 16.52 -0.70 -3.63
CA TRP A 93 15.36 -0.23 -4.37
C TRP A 93 14.89 -1.19 -5.45
N ARG A 94 15.81 -1.66 -6.30
CA ARG A 94 15.47 -2.65 -7.33
C ARG A 94 14.90 -3.93 -6.73
N LYS A 95 15.41 -4.38 -5.59
CA LYS A 95 14.89 -5.57 -4.88
C LYS A 95 13.46 -5.34 -4.39
N ALA A 96 13.17 -4.20 -3.74
CA ALA A 96 11.83 -3.88 -3.27
C ALA A 96 10.82 -3.76 -4.42
N ARG A 97 11.21 -3.09 -5.52
CA ARG A 97 10.38 -2.99 -6.73
C ARG A 97 10.08 -4.35 -7.36
N ARG A 98 11.08 -5.23 -7.45
CA ARG A 98 10.88 -6.58 -7.98
C ARG A 98 9.92 -7.39 -7.09
N GLN A 99 10.11 -7.34 -5.77
CA GLN A 99 9.24 -8.04 -4.84
C GLN A 99 7.78 -7.57 -4.96
N LEU A 100 7.56 -6.26 -5.09
CA LEU A 100 6.24 -5.71 -5.34
C LEU A 100 5.65 -6.17 -6.68
N GLN A 101 6.43 -6.15 -7.76
CA GLN A 101 6.00 -6.63 -9.08
C GLN A 101 5.58 -8.10 -9.01
N ASP A 102 6.38 -8.96 -8.36
CA ASP A 102 6.06 -10.37 -8.17
C ASP A 102 4.75 -10.54 -7.38
N ASN A 103 4.57 -9.76 -6.31
CA ASN A 103 3.37 -9.81 -5.48
C ASN A 103 2.11 -9.40 -6.25
N MET A 104 2.22 -8.37 -7.08
CA MET A 104 1.14 -7.92 -7.97
C MET A 104 0.82 -8.97 -9.03
N LEU A 105 1.83 -9.59 -9.66
CA LEU A 105 1.62 -10.64 -10.65
C LEU A 105 0.93 -11.86 -10.04
N GLN A 106 1.32 -12.28 -8.83
CA GLN A 106 0.66 -13.38 -8.11
C GLN A 106 -0.78 -13.04 -7.74
N SER A 107 -1.02 -11.83 -7.22
CA SER A 107 -2.37 -11.37 -6.92
C SER A 107 -3.24 -11.30 -8.19
N ARG A 108 -2.67 -10.94 -9.35
CA ARG A 108 -3.37 -10.99 -10.65
C ARG A 108 -3.74 -12.40 -11.05
N ALA A 109 -2.78 -13.31 -10.98
CA ALA A 109 -2.99 -14.70 -11.35
C ALA A 109 -4.11 -15.32 -10.50
N ALA A 110 -4.19 -14.96 -9.22
CA ALA A 110 -5.24 -15.43 -8.32
C ALA A 110 -6.61 -14.77 -8.58
N ALA A 111 -6.65 -13.48 -8.93
CA ALA A 111 -7.90 -12.73 -9.14
C ALA A 111 -8.50 -12.89 -10.56
N GLY A 112 -7.76 -13.43 -11.52
CA GLY A 112 -8.19 -13.59 -12.92
C GLY A 112 -8.01 -12.33 -13.78
N LYS A 113 -8.74 -12.24 -14.92
CA LYS A 113 -8.62 -11.20 -15.97
C LYS A 113 -9.04 -9.78 -15.55
N VAL A 114 -9.18 -9.52 -14.25
CA VAL A 114 -9.82 -8.34 -13.70
C VAL A 114 -8.77 -7.51 -12.94
N GLN A 115 -8.43 -6.36 -13.54
CA GLN A 115 -7.91 -5.13 -12.94
C GLN A 115 -6.40 -4.80 -12.83
N THR A 116 -6.21 -3.48 -12.88
CA THR A 116 -4.97 -2.73 -12.67
C THR A 116 -4.61 -2.70 -11.18
N MET A 117 -3.85 -3.69 -10.72
CA MET A 117 -3.15 -3.55 -9.45
C MET A 117 -2.10 -2.45 -9.54
N ASN A 118 -1.96 -1.70 -8.46
CA ASN A 118 -0.94 -0.68 -8.32
C ASN A 118 -0.13 -0.99 -7.08
N GLY A 119 1.18 -1.02 -7.26
CA GLY A 119 2.12 -1.22 -6.19
C GLY A 119 2.84 0.08 -5.89
N VAL A 120 3.00 0.38 -4.60
CA VAL A 120 3.89 1.45 -4.15
C VAL A 120 5.20 0.78 -3.69
N PRO A 121 6.28 0.79 -4.50
CA PRO A 121 7.56 0.32 -4.02
C PRO A 121 7.99 1.23 -2.88
N GLY A 122 8.81 0.71 -1.97
CA GLY A 122 9.28 1.48 -0.82
C GLY A 122 9.98 2.81 -1.14
N THR A 123 10.20 3.16 -2.42
CA THR A 123 10.68 4.46 -2.88
C THR A 123 9.87 5.63 -2.33
N ASN A 124 8.61 5.41 -1.93
CA ASN A 124 7.79 6.43 -1.28
C ASN A 124 7.86 6.42 0.26
N ILE A 125 8.41 5.37 0.89
CA ILE A 125 8.42 5.20 2.36
C ILE A 125 9.38 6.18 3.02
N LEU A 126 10.45 6.55 2.34
CA LEU A 126 11.47 7.44 2.89
C LEU A 126 11.18 8.92 2.73
N ASN A 127 10.06 9.25 2.09
CA ASN A 127 9.69 10.62 1.82
C ASN A 127 8.16 10.78 1.81
N LEU A 128 7.42 9.99 2.60
CA LEU A 128 5.97 10.17 2.70
C LEU A 128 5.67 11.64 3.09
N SER A 129 6.36 12.18 4.10
CA SER A 129 6.25 13.57 4.54
C SER A 129 6.73 14.63 3.54
N THR A 130 7.61 14.31 2.59
CA THR A 130 8.15 15.30 1.62
C THR A 130 7.57 15.14 0.21
N ASN A 131 6.93 14.01 -0.09
CA ASN A 131 6.22 13.72 -1.35
C ASN A 131 4.69 13.66 -1.15
N ILE A 132 4.17 14.35 -0.12
CA ILE A 132 2.75 14.37 0.25
C ILE A 132 1.84 14.56 -0.98
N LEU A 133 2.15 15.57 -1.81
CA LEU A 133 1.35 15.89 -3.00
C LEU A 133 1.35 14.77 -4.05
N GLN A 134 2.50 14.13 -4.25
CA GLN A 134 2.61 13.02 -5.21
C GLN A 134 1.82 11.80 -4.72
N ILE A 135 1.89 11.49 -3.44
CA ILE A 135 1.19 10.35 -2.83
C ILE A 135 -0.32 10.60 -2.79
N ASP A 136 -0.75 11.80 -2.40
CA ASP A 136 -2.16 12.20 -2.45
C ASP A 136 -2.72 12.10 -3.88
N GLY A 137 -2.00 12.62 -4.87
CA GLY A 137 -2.39 12.53 -6.28
C GLY A 137 -2.52 11.09 -6.77
N ILE A 138 -1.56 10.22 -6.44
CA ILE A 138 -1.62 8.80 -6.79
C ILE A 138 -2.84 8.13 -6.14
N LEU A 139 -3.00 8.26 -4.82
CA LEU A 139 -4.05 7.55 -4.08
C LEU A 139 -5.46 8.03 -4.50
N ARG A 140 -5.66 9.33 -4.71
CA ARG A 140 -6.92 9.87 -5.25
C ARG A 140 -7.22 9.39 -6.66
N ALA A 141 -6.22 9.42 -7.55
CA ALA A 141 -6.39 8.90 -8.90
C ALA A 141 -6.77 7.41 -8.89
N ARG A 142 -6.24 6.64 -7.92
CA ARG A 142 -6.61 5.22 -7.74
C ARG A 142 -8.01 5.05 -7.21
N GLU A 143 -8.39 5.77 -6.16
CA GLU A 143 -9.75 5.75 -5.63
C GLU A 143 -10.78 6.06 -6.73
N ASN A 144 -10.53 7.12 -7.52
CA ASN A 144 -11.40 7.52 -8.62
C ASN A 144 -11.51 6.44 -9.71
N ALA A 145 -10.38 5.83 -10.10
CA ALA A 145 -10.38 4.75 -11.09
C ALA A 145 -11.14 3.51 -10.60
N ILE A 146 -10.96 3.15 -9.32
CA ILE A 146 -11.65 2.01 -8.70
C ILE A 146 -13.17 2.28 -8.66
N ARG A 147 -13.60 3.47 -8.22
CA ARG A 147 -15.00 3.89 -8.21
C ARG A 147 -15.63 3.91 -9.60
N ALA A 148 -14.94 4.46 -10.60
CA ALA A 148 -15.43 4.50 -11.99
C ALA A 148 -15.69 3.10 -12.55
N LEU A 149 -14.85 2.12 -12.19
CA LEU A 149 -15.07 0.72 -12.56
C LEU A 149 -16.20 0.04 -11.77
N GLY A 150 -16.53 0.52 -10.58
CA GLY A 150 -17.64 -0.02 -9.76
C GLY A 150 -19.02 0.41 -10.26
N ASN A 151 -19.13 1.57 -10.90
CA ASN A 151 -20.40 2.08 -11.45
C ASN A 151 -20.81 1.44 -12.79
N ASN A 152 -20.00 0.53 -13.34
CA ASN A 152 -20.22 -0.12 -14.64
C ASN A 152 -20.73 -1.57 -14.51
N TYR A 153 -21.13 -2.00 -13.31
CA TYR A 153 -21.66 -3.35 -13.02
C TYR A 153 -22.93 -3.26 -12.18
#